data_AF-A0AAE1DER6-F1
#
_entry.id   AF-A0AAE1DER6-F1
#
_cell.length_a   1.000
_cell.length_b   1.000
_cell.length_c   1.000
_cell.angle_alpha   90.00
_cell.angle_beta   90.00
_cell.angle_gamma   90.00
#
_symmetry.space_group_name_H-M   'P 1'
#
loop_
_entity.id
_entity.type
_entity.pdbx_description
1 polymer ?
#
loop_
_entity_poly.entity_id
_entity_poly.type
_entity_poly.pdbx_seq_one_letter_code
_entity_poly.pdbx_strand_id
1 'polypeptide(L)'
;MLGGTIQMKVDTEAQANIVPVGLWRQLKKRALLQMTETTLKSAGNSVVESESVAREVNMKCGDVSTSDTIFVSIKGSQAILGLKTSTAFGPATNGKNLRILEITAC
;
A
#
# COMPACT_ATOMS: atom_id res chain seq x y z
N MET A 1 6.37 -8.21 -17.93
CA MET A 1 5.84 -6.82 -17.85
C MET A 1 6.23 -6.29 -16.47
N LEU A 2 7.09 -5.28 -16.38
CA LEU A 2 7.55 -4.81 -15.07
C LEU A 2 6.57 -3.75 -14.54
N GLY A 3 5.88 -4.10 -13.47
CA GLY A 3 5.28 -3.14 -12.54
C GLY A 3 6.35 -2.25 -11.91
N GLY A 4 5.93 -1.25 -11.13
CA GLY A 4 6.89 -0.42 -10.38
C GLY A 4 7.09 -0.96 -8.96
N THR A 5 8.23 -0.69 -8.35
CA THR A 5 8.51 -1.09 -6.97
C THR A 5 8.20 0.03 -5.99
N ILE A 6 7.55 -0.27 -4.87
CA ILE A 6 7.37 0.65 -3.73
C ILE A 6 7.95 0.01 -2.47
N GLN A 7 8.73 0.79 -1.74
CA GLN A 7 9.12 0.42 -0.38
C GLN A 7 8.02 0.83 0.61
N MET A 8 7.40 -0.17 1.23
CA MET A 8 6.30 0.01 2.18
C MET A 8 6.73 -0.39 3.58
N LYS A 9 6.36 0.43 4.57
CA LYS A 9 6.59 0.15 5.98
C LYS A 9 5.52 -0.80 6.50
N VAL A 10 5.94 -1.91 7.08
CA VAL A 10 5.06 -2.85 7.76
C VAL A 10 4.51 -2.16 9.00
N ASP A 11 3.19 -2.05 9.08
CA ASP A 11 2.47 -1.53 10.23
C ASP A 11 1.35 -2.52 10.57
N THR A 12 1.58 -3.30 11.62
CA THR A 12 0.65 -4.35 12.08
C THR A 12 -0.57 -3.79 12.80
N GLU A 13 -0.56 -2.50 13.15
CA GLU A 13 -1.72 -1.81 13.72
C GLU A 13 -2.57 -1.15 12.63
N ALA A 14 -1.99 -0.90 11.45
CA ALA A 14 -2.71 -0.37 10.30
C ALA A 14 -3.58 -1.46 9.65
N GLN A 15 -4.88 -1.16 9.49
CA GLN A 15 -5.82 -2.06 8.80
C GLN A 15 -5.78 -1.93 7.28
N ALA A 16 -5.28 -0.81 6.76
CA ALA A 16 -5.28 -0.47 5.35
C ALA A 16 -3.86 -0.33 4.80
N ASN A 17 -3.68 -0.68 3.53
CA ASN A 17 -2.49 -0.29 2.79
C ASN A 17 -2.64 1.14 2.31
N ILE A 18 -1.60 1.95 2.49
CA ILE A 18 -1.62 3.36 2.14
C ILE A 18 -0.38 3.68 1.32
N VAL A 19 -0.57 4.35 0.18
CA VAL A 19 0.53 4.84 -0.65
C VAL A 19 0.32 6.34 -0.91
N PRO A 20 1.28 7.21 -0.59
CA PRO A 20 1.21 8.61 -0.99
C PRO A 20 1.08 8.79 -2.50
N VAL A 21 0.23 9.72 -2.93
CA VAL A 21 -0.06 9.99 -4.35
C VAL A 21 1.20 10.28 -5.17
N GLY A 22 2.20 10.93 -4.58
CA GLY A 22 3.50 11.16 -5.21
C GLY A 22 4.23 9.86 -5.58
N LEU A 23 4.27 8.88 -4.67
CA LEU A 23 4.85 7.57 -4.92
C LEU A 23 3.98 6.75 -5.88
N TRP A 24 2.66 6.81 -5.74
CA TRP A 24 1.74 6.12 -6.64
C TRP A 24 1.93 6.55 -8.10
N ARG A 25 2.06 7.86 -8.33
CA ARG A 25 2.24 8.42 -9.69
C ARG A 25 3.57 8.02 -10.34
N GLN A 26 4.58 7.63 -9.57
CA GLN A 26 5.86 7.13 -10.11
C GLN A 26 5.74 5.72 -10.72
N LEU A 27 4.68 4.98 -10.40
CA LEU A 27 4.43 3.66 -10.97
C LEU A 27 3.97 3.77 -12.44
N LYS A 28 4.74 3.14 -13.34
CA LYS A 28 4.47 3.13 -14.79
C LYS A 28 3.22 2.34 -15.17
N LYS A 29 2.92 1.24 -14.47
CA LYS A 29 1.78 0.34 -14.71
C LYS A 29 0.96 0.16 -13.42
N ARG A 30 0.25 1.22 -13.04
CA ARG A 30 -0.56 1.28 -11.81
C ARG A 30 -2.05 1.14 -12.12
N ALA A 31 -2.81 0.58 -11.17
CA ALA A 31 -4.25 0.48 -11.28
C ALA A 31 -4.90 1.88 -11.35
N LEU A 32 -6.06 1.95 -12.00
CA LEU A 32 -6.85 3.17 -12.05
C LEU A 32 -7.41 3.49 -10.65
N LEU A 33 -7.39 4.77 -10.32
CA LEU A 33 -7.91 5.27 -9.06
C LEU A 33 -9.41 5.47 -9.15
N GLN A 34 -10.12 5.00 -8.14
CA GLN A 34 -11.55 5.15 -7.98
C GLN A 34 -11.83 6.04 -6.77
N MET A 35 -12.89 6.84 -6.85
CA MET A 35 -13.36 7.61 -5.70
C MET A 35 -13.82 6.66 -4.59
N THR A 36 -13.65 7.08 -3.35
CA THR A 36 -14.13 6.33 -2.18
C THR A 36 -14.69 7.29 -1.14
N GLU A 37 -15.75 6.87 -0.46
CA GLU A 37 -16.33 7.58 0.69
C GLU A 37 -15.69 7.14 2.02
N THR A 38 -14.78 6.17 1.97
CA THR A 38 -14.09 5.67 3.17
C THR A 38 -13.19 6.76 3.75
N THR A 39 -13.43 7.11 5.01
CA THR A 39 -12.54 7.99 5.78
C THR A 39 -11.55 7.16 6.57
N LEU A 40 -10.27 7.30 6.25
CA LEU A 40 -9.20 6.69 7.03
C LEU A 40 -8.83 7.56 8.23
N LYS A 41 -8.51 6.93 9.35
CA LYS A 41 -8.05 7.61 10.57
C LYS A 41 -6.69 7.06 10.98
N SER A 42 -5.82 7.96 11.42
CA SER A 42 -4.57 7.61 12.10
C SER A 42 -4.84 7.22 13.55
N ALA A 43 -3.86 6.61 14.22
CA ALA A 43 -3.94 6.24 15.64
C ALA A 43 -4.27 7.45 16.56
N GLY A 44 -3.88 8.68 16.15
CA GLY A 44 -4.21 9.91 16.86
C GLY A 44 -5.58 10.52 16.50
N ASN A 45 -6.49 9.75 15.87
CA ASN A 45 -7.80 10.18 15.36
C ASN A 45 -7.76 11.31 14.30
N SER A 46 -6.59 11.69 13.80
CA SER A 46 -6.51 12.61 12.67
C SER A 46 -6.94 11.89 11.38
N VAL A 47 -7.75 12.58 10.57
CA VAL A 47 -8.19 12.07 9.26
C VAL A 47 -6.98 11.96 8.34
N VAL A 48 -6.80 10.79 7.76
CA VAL A 48 -5.86 10.59 6.66
C VAL A 48 -6.61 10.98 5.39
N GLU A 49 -6.23 12.12 4.81
CA GLU A 49 -6.79 12.58 3.53
C GLU A 49 -6.42 11.60 2.42
N SER A 50 -7.35 10.70 2.07
CA SER A 50 -7.26 9.82 0.90
C SER A 50 -8.00 10.44 -0.27
N GLU A 51 -7.32 10.59 -1.40
CA GLU A 51 -7.93 11.10 -2.64
C GLU A 51 -8.82 10.04 -3.29
N SER A 52 -8.39 8.78 -3.18
CA SER A 52 -8.92 7.69 -3.98
C SER A 52 -8.40 6.34 -3.51
N VAL A 53 -8.91 5.28 -4.11
CA VAL A 53 -8.54 3.90 -3.85
C VAL A 53 -8.21 3.17 -5.15
N ALA A 54 -7.17 2.34 -5.11
CA ALA A 54 -6.87 1.35 -6.12
C ALA A 54 -7.33 -0.02 -5.59
N ARG A 55 -8.29 -0.64 -6.29
CA ARG A 55 -8.83 -1.96 -5.92
C ARG A 55 -8.07 -3.07 -6.65
N GLU A 56 -8.02 -4.24 -6.03
CA GLU A 56 -7.47 -5.47 -6.61
C GLU A 56 -6.04 -5.28 -7.14
N VAL A 57 -5.19 -4.62 -6.37
CA VAL A 57 -3.82 -4.35 -6.76
C VAL A 57 -2.97 -5.60 -6.49
N ASN A 58 -2.40 -6.16 -7.55
CA ASN A 58 -1.45 -7.26 -7.43
C ASN A 58 -0.13 -6.74 -6.87
N MET A 59 0.28 -7.32 -5.74
CA MET A 59 1.51 -7.01 -5.02
C MET A 59 2.34 -8.27 -4.87
N LYS A 60 3.65 -8.16 -5.12
CA LYS A 60 4.60 -9.27 -4.98
C LYS A 60 5.77 -8.87 -4.08
N CYS A 61 6.15 -9.77 -3.18
CA CYS A 61 7.30 -9.65 -2.28
C CYS A 61 8.11 -10.95 -2.33
N GLY A 62 9.27 -10.92 -2.98
CA GLY A 62 10.03 -12.15 -3.25
C GLY A 62 9.20 -13.11 -4.11
N ASP A 63 8.98 -14.34 -3.65
CA ASP A 63 8.21 -15.36 -4.39
C ASP A 63 6.72 -15.39 -4.04
N VAL A 64 6.29 -14.55 -3.09
CA VAL A 64 4.89 -14.51 -2.63
C VAL A 64 4.16 -13.36 -3.30
N SER A 65 2.97 -13.65 -3.82
CA SER A 65 2.06 -12.68 -4.43
C SER A 65 0.73 -12.66 -3.69
N THR A 66 0.12 -11.48 -3.61
CA THR A 66 -1.23 -11.29 -3.08
C THR A 66 -1.92 -10.15 -3.84
N SER A 67 -3.24 -10.04 -3.69
CA SER A 67 -4.01 -8.92 -4.22
C SER A 67 -4.81 -8.29 -3.09
N ASP A 68 -4.75 -6.97 -3.00
CA ASP A 68 -5.53 -6.23 -2.01
C ASP A 68 -5.83 -4.81 -2.44
N THR A 69 -6.58 -4.11 -1.60
CA THR A 69 -6.88 -2.69 -1.79
C THR A 69 -5.73 -1.81 -1.30
N ILE A 70 -5.40 -0.76 -2.05
CA ILE A 70 -4.46 0.30 -1.66
C ILE A 70 -5.19 1.64 -1.67
N PHE A 71 -5.20 2.32 -0.53
CA PHE A 71 -5.66 3.70 -0.44
C PHE A 71 -4.54 4.64 -0.86
N VAL A 72 -4.88 5.62 -1.69
CA VAL A 72 -3.92 6.62 -2.15
C VAL A 72 -4.14 7.93 -1.39
N SER A 73 -3.17 8.27 -0.55
CA SER A 73 -3.24 9.47 0.30
C SER A 73 -2.69 10.71 -0.40
N ILE A 74 -3.33 11.85 -0.18
CA ILE A 74 -2.88 13.14 -0.71
C ILE A 74 -1.61 13.58 0.03
N LYS A 75 -1.53 13.27 1.32
CA LYS A 75 -0.45 13.66 2.23
C LYS A 75 0.35 12.44 2.71
N GLY A 76 1.59 12.69 3.13
CA GLY A 76 2.52 11.69 3.67
C GLY A 76 3.70 11.40 2.74
N SER A 77 4.81 10.96 3.34
CA SER A 77 6.05 10.61 2.62
C SER A 77 6.34 9.11 2.62
N GLN A 78 5.66 8.34 3.47
CA GLN A 78 5.93 6.92 3.68
C GLN A 78 4.71 6.09 3.29
N ALA A 79 4.92 5.07 2.45
CA ALA A 79 3.91 4.06 2.18
C ALA A 79 3.81 3.06 3.34
N ILE A 80 2.60 2.62 3.65
CA ILE A 80 2.26 1.74 4.77
C ILE A 80 1.64 0.44 4.23
N LEU A 81 2.18 -0.69 4.67
CA LEU A 81 1.67 -2.03 4.43
C LEU A 81 0.89 -2.47 5.66
N GLY A 82 -0.43 -2.58 5.52
CA GLY A 82 -1.32 -2.94 6.61
C GLY A 82 -1.26 -4.41 6.97
N LEU A 83 -1.87 -4.74 8.11
CA LEU A 83 -1.81 -6.04 8.75
C LEU A 83 -2.18 -7.19 7.80
N LYS A 84 -3.38 -7.13 7.19
CA LYS A 84 -3.90 -8.20 6.31
C LYS A 84 -2.92 -8.56 5.19
N THR A 85 -2.36 -7.56 4.52
CA THR A 85 -1.44 -7.80 3.41
C THR A 85 -0.07 -8.21 3.91
N SER A 86 0.40 -7.64 5.03
CA SER A 86 1.68 -8.01 5.63
C SER A 86 1.71 -9.46 6.11
N THR A 87 0.60 -9.98 6.66
CA THR A 87 0.51 -11.38 7.11
C THR A 87 0.50 -12.34 5.93
N ALA A 88 -0.09 -11.96 4.79
CA ALA A 88 -0.05 -12.77 3.57
C ALA A 88 1.38 -13.00 3.05
N PHE A 89 2.29 -12.04 3.26
CA PHE A 89 3.71 -12.16 2.92
C PHE A 89 4.57 -12.85 4.00
N GLY A 90 3.95 -13.29 5.10
CA GLY A 90 4.65 -13.88 6.23
C GLY A 90 5.36 -12.85 7.12
N PRO A 91 5.92 -13.31 8.27
CA PRO A 91 6.51 -12.43 9.28
C PRO A 91 7.66 -11.61 8.70
N ALA A 92 7.81 -10.36 9.18
CA ALA A 92 8.94 -9.51 8.86
C ALA A 92 10.23 -10.11 9.45
N THR A 93 10.88 -10.98 8.69
CA THR A 93 12.16 -11.56 9.06
C THR A 93 13.24 -10.48 8.98
N ASN A 94 14.01 -10.30 10.06
CA ASN A 94 15.22 -9.47 10.19
C ASN A 94 15.06 -8.06 10.80
N GLY A 95 14.01 -7.78 11.57
CA GLY A 95 13.89 -6.52 12.33
C GLY A 95 13.75 -5.25 11.48
N LYS A 96 13.71 -5.39 10.15
CA LYS A 96 13.42 -4.32 9.20
C LYS A 96 11.92 -4.33 8.93
N ASN A 97 11.21 -3.34 9.45
CA ASN A 97 9.78 -3.13 9.20
C ASN A 97 9.53 -2.51 7.81
N LEU A 98 10.33 -2.86 6.80
CA LEU A 98 10.24 -2.32 5.44
C LEU A 98 10.24 -3.48 4.44
N ARG A 99 9.30 -3.46 3.50
CA ARG A 99 9.15 -4.44 2.42
C ARG A 99 9.23 -3.69 1.09
N ILE A 100 10.00 -4.21 0.13
CA ILE A 100 9.97 -3.72 -1.24
C ILE A 100 8.95 -4.58 -1.98
N LEU A 101 7.88 -3.95 -2.44
CA LEU A 101 6.80 -4.62 -3.17
C LEU A 101 6.85 -4.24 -4.64
N GLU A 102 6.82 -5.24 -5.50
CA GLU A 102 6.49 -5.05 -6.92
C GLU A 102 4.98 -4.89 -7.03
N ILE A 103 4.54 -3.76 -7.59
CA ILE A 103 3.13 -3.42 -7.78
C ILE A 103 2.81 -3.42 -9.27
N THR A 104 1.83 -4.23 -9.64
CA THR A 104 1.32 -4.33 -11.00
C THR A 104 -0.18 -4.05 -11.02
N ALA A 105 -0.61 -3.20 -11.96
CA ALA A 105 -2.02 -3.15 -12.34
C ALA A 105 -2.49 -4.53 -12.84
N CYS A 106 -3.69 -4.93 -12.43
CA CYS A 106 -4.47 -5.95 -13.13
C CYS A 106 -4.83 -5.46 -14.54
#